data_AF-A0A4Y8CED6-F1
#
_entry.id   AF-A0A4Y8CED6-F1
#
_cell.length_a   1.000
_cell.length_b   1.000
_cell.length_c   1.000
_cell.angle_alpha   90.00
_cell.angle_beta   90.00
_cell.angle_gamma   90.00
#
_symmetry.space_group_name_H-M   'P 1'
#
loop_
_entity.id
_entity.type
_entity.pdbx_description
1 polymer ?
#
loop_
_entity_poly.entity_id
_entity_poly.type
_entity_poly.pdbx_seq_one_letter_code
_entity_poly.pdbx_strand_id
1 'polypeptide(L)'
;MRDIKTEIIDKAREIGDLVDWLISHHASPDLYEPTMYIDLEGVNFCREGSLSILTLLIDIGIPSMRVFFDVRNDSDTLYAHFGVALQGEEDVQLMESATRTTTSSRKYLNGLAKCIEQSGLDNRDLTSWKLAKEKGEQLFKVQFGGSYEVFEQRPIRNDIISYCVGDVQHLHKLRSK
;
A
#
# COMPACT_ATOMS: atom_id res chain seq x y z
N MET A 1 -4.44 -19.51 -1.61
CA MET A 1 -4.10 -18.12 -1.93
C MET A 1 -3.88 -18.09 -3.43
N ARG A 2 -4.50 -17.15 -4.17
CA ARG A 2 -4.07 -16.92 -5.57
C ARG A 2 -2.60 -16.50 -5.49
N ASP A 3 -1.73 -17.03 -6.34
CA ASP A 3 -0.33 -16.63 -6.38
C ASP A 3 -0.26 -15.12 -6.69
N ILE A 4 0.18 -14.30 -5.73
CA ILE A 4 0.41 -12.87 -5.95
C ILE A 4 1.66 -12.77 -6.82
N LYS A 5 1.47 -12.50 -8.12
CA LYS A 5 2.57 -12.20 -9.04
C LYS A 5 3.01 -10.76 -8.81
N THR A 6 4.28 -10.58 -8.46
CA THR A 6 4.91 -9.26 -8.34
C THR A 6 5.70 -8.95 -9.60
N GLU A 7 5.59 -7.72 -10.10
CA GLU A 7 6.29 -7.24 -11.28
C GLU A 7 6.74 -5.79 -11.06
N ILE A 8 7.94 -5.45 -11.52
CA ILE A 8 8.44 -4.07 -11.48
C ILE A 8 8.17 -3.45 -12.84
N ILE A 9 7.44 -2.34 -12.83
CA ILE A 9 7.12 -1.55 -14.02
C ILE A 9 7.94 -0.26 -13.94
N ASP A 10 8.93 -0.10 -14.82
CA ASP A 10 9.86 1.03 -14.80
C ASP A 10 10.02 1.76 -16.14
N LYS A 11 9.33 1.31 -17.20
CA LYS A 11 9.30 2.01 -18.50
C LYS A 11 7.95 2.66 -18.74
N ALA A 12 7.98 3.85 -19.35
CA ALA A 12 6.78 4.60 -19.72
C ALA A 12 5.78 3.79 -20.57
N ARG A 13 6.28 2.90 -21.45
CA ARG A 13 5.42 1.99 -22.22
C ARG A 13 4.65 1.02 -21.34
N GLU A 14 5.33 0.37 -20.39
CA GLU A 14 4.72 -0.62 -19.48
C GLU A 14 3.71 0.07 -18.54
N ILE A 15 3.99 1.32 -18.13
CA ILE A 15 3.03 2.16 -17.41
C ILE A 15 1.80 2.46 -18.28
N GLY A 16 2.00 2.83 -19.55
CA GLY A 16 0.92 3.07 -20.49
C GLY A 16 0.03 1.84 -20.68
N ASP A 17 0.65 0.68 -20.90
CA ASP A 17 -0.05 -0.60 -21.05
C ASP A 17 -0.89 -0.94 -19.79
N LEU A 18 -0.37 -0.68 -18.58
CA LEU A 18 -1.10 -0.84 -17.32
C LEU A 18 -2.29 0.12 -17.20
N VAL A 19 -2.10 1.39 -17.55
CA VAL A 19 -3.16 2.41 -17.49
C VAL A 19 -4.28 2.11 -18.49
N ASP A 20 -3.94 1.74 -19.72
CA ASP A 20 -4.91 1.33 -20.75
C ASP A 20 -5.74 0.13 -20.28
N TRP A 21 -5.07 -0.85 -19.66
CA TRP A 21 -5.74 -2.00 -19.05
C TRP A 21 -6.69 -1.58 -17.93
N LEU A 22 -6.27 -0.69 -17.02
CA LEU A 22 -7.14 -0.20 -15.94
C LEU A 22 -8.37 0.53 -16.50
N ILE A 23 -8.19 1.39 -17.50
CA ILE A 23 -9.30 2.12 -18.14
C ILE A 23 -10.29 1.16 -18.78
N SER A 24 -9.82 0.14 -19.51
CA SER A 24 -10.70 -0.81 -20.17
C SER A 24 -11.55 -1.62 -19.18
N HIS A 25 -11.00 -1.92 -18.00
CA HIS A 25 -11.69 -2.70 -16.96
C HIS A 25 -12.66 -1.85 -16.12
N HIS A 26 -12.44 -0.54 -16.00
CA HIS A 26 -13.41 0.37 -15.37
C HIS A 26 -14.54 0.79 -16.31
N ALA A 27 -14.28 0.86 -17.63
CA ALA A 27 -15.28 1.31 -18.60
C ALA A 27 -16.29 0.23 -19.00
N SER A 28 -16.01 -1.04 -18.68
CA SER A 28 -16.83 -2.17 -19.12
C SER A 28 -17.95 -2.46 -18.12
N PRO A 29 -19.23 -2.34 -18.51
CA PRO A 29 -20.36 -2.67 -17.63
C PRO A 29 -20.43 -4.16 -17.25
N ASP A 30 -19.76 -5.03 -18.01
CA ASP A 30 -19.73 -6.48 -17.82
C ASP A 30 -18.53 -6.96 -16.97
N LEU A 31 -17.60 -6.07 -16.62
CA LEU A 31 -16.43 -6.40 -15.79
C LEU A 31 -16.56 -5.72 -14.42
N TYR A 32 -16.16 -6.41 -13.37
CA TYR A 32 -16.06 -5.81 -12.04
C TYR A 32 -14.90 -4.81 -12.03
N GLU A 33 -15.17 -3.57 -11.60
CA GLU A 33 -14.12 -2.57 -11.39
C GLU A 33 -13.04 -3.13 -10.46
N PRO A 34 -11.76 -3.11 -10.84
CA PRO A 34 -10.72 -3.67 -9.99
C PRO A 34 -10.62 -2.90 -8.67
N THR A 35 -10.51 -3.63 -7.55
CA THR A 35 -10.07 -3.02 -6.29
C THR A 35 -8.56 -2.81 -6.36
N MET A 36 -8.12 -1.59 -6.09
CA MET A 36 -6.70 -1.22 -6.06
C MET A 36 -6.27 -0.91 -4.63
N TYR A 37 -5.32 -1.69 -4.11
CA TYR A 37 -4.65 -1.41 -2.84
C TYR A 37 -3.36 -0.67 -3.13
N ILE A 38 -3.23 0.52 -2.56
CA ILE A 38 -2.22 1.50 -2.97
C ILE A 38 -1.38 1.88 -1.75
N ASP A 39 -0.08 1.97 -1.98
CA ASP A 39 0.89 2.48 -1.03
C ASP A 39 1.99 3.23 -1.78
N LEU A 40 2.56 4.27 -1.15
CA LEU A 40 3.48 5.22 -1.76
C LEU A 40 4.74 5.37 -0.90
N GLU A 41 5.90 5.39 -1.53
CA GLU A 41 7.18 5.52 -0.83
C GLU A 41 8.11 6.55 -1.48
N GLY A 42 8.90 7.23 -0.66
CA GLY A 42 9.82 8.27 -1.12
C GLY A 42 10.57 9.00 -0.01
N VAL A 43 11.16 10.16 -0.35
CA VAL A 43 12.00 10.95 0.56
C VAL A 43 11.24 12.17 1.05
N ASN A 44 11.33 12.48 2.36
CA ASN A 44 10.66 13.64 2.97
C ASN A 44 9.17 13.76 2.56
N PHE A 45 8.50 12.60 2.51
CA PHE A 45 7.13 12.38 2.08
C PHE A 45 6.18 13.47 2.64
N CYS A 46 5.28 13.99 1.79
CA CYS A 46 4.55 15.28 1.84
C CYS A 46 5.19 16.40 0.96
N ARG A 47 4.89 17.69 1.25
CA ARG A 47 5.03 18.85 0.33
C ARG A 47 6.40 19.10 -0.29
N GLU A 48 7.48 18.85 0.44
CA GLU A 48 8.85 19.18 0.01
C GLU A 48 9.66 17.92 -0.35
N GLY A 49 8.98 16.77 -0.43
CA GLY A 49 9.57 15.47 -0.68
C GLY A 49 9.58 15.04 -2.14
N SER A 50 9.85 13.76 -2.35
CA SER A 50 9.74 13.08 -3.63
C SER A 50 8.88 11.83 -3.49
N LEU A 51 8.10 11.50 -4.52
CA LEU A 51 7.50 10.17 -4.68
C LEU A 51 8.45 9.33 -5.53
N SER A 52 8.88 8.18 -5.00
CA SER A 52 9.88 7.32 -5.64
C SER A 52 9.34 5.97 -6.09
N ILE A 53 8.38 5.40 -5.35
CA ILE A 53 7.79 4.09 -5.62
C ILE A 53 6.28 4.19 -5.38
N LEU A 54 5.50 3.67 -6.34
CA LEU A 54 4.06 3.46 -6.25
C LEU A 54 3.85 1.94 -6.24
N THR A 55 3.23 1.41 -5.19
CA THR A 55 2.87 -0.01 -5.10
C THR A 55 1.40 -0.18 -5.36
N LEU A 56 1.05 -1.08 -6.29
CA LEU A 56 -0.34 -1.40 -6.64
C LEU A 56 -0.56 -2.91 -6.51
N LEU A 57 -1.49 -3.31 -5.64
CA LEU A 57 -2.09 -4.64 -5.69
C LEU A 57 -3.49 -4.53 -6.29
N ILE A 58 -3.73 -5.28 -7.36
CA ILE A 58 -4.97 -5.24 -8.13
C ILE A 58 -5.75 -6.55 -7.90
N ASP A 59 -6.97 -6.45 -7.35
CA ASP A 59 -7.91 -7.56 -7.26
C ASP A 59 -9.11 -7.34 -8.18
N ILE A 60 -9.30 -8.26 -9.12
CA ILE A 60 -10.39 -8.26 -10.11
C ILE A 60 -11.65 -9.01 -9.62
N GLY A 61 -11.65 -9.48 -8.37
CA GLY A 61 -12.72 -10.35 -7.84
C GLY A 61 -13.91 -9.63 -7.20
N ILE A 62 -13.75 -8.38 -6.74
CA ILE A 62 -14.80 -7.62 -6.04
C ILE A 62 -14.77 -6.16 -6.51
N PRO A 63 -15.93 -5.58 -6.90
CA PRO A 63 -15.99 -4.23 -7.43
C PRO A 63 -15.72 -3.11 -6.42
N SER A 64 -15.03 -2.09 -6.95
CA SER A 64 -14.82 -0.71 -6.55
C SER A 64 -14.28 -0.47 -5.14
N MET A 65 -13.04 0.01 -5.05
CA MET A 65 -12.61 1.21 -4.31
C MET A 65 -11.08 1.31 -4.42
N ARG A 66 -10.56 2.53 -4.29
CA ARG A 66 -9.14 2.76 -4.04
C ARG A 66 -8.93 2.61 -2.55
N VAL A 67 -8.09 1.66 -2.15
CA VAL A 67 -7.93 1.26 -0.76
C VAL A 67 -6.52 1.61 -0.31
N PHE A 68 -6.43 2.38 0.75
CA PHE A 68 -5.18 2.80 1.38
C PHE A 68 -5.16 2.34 2.83
N PHE A 69 -3.97 2.39 3.44
CA PHE A 69 -3.82 2.31 4.88
C PHE A 69 -3.18 3.60 5.37
N ASP A 70 -3.91 4.42 6.13
CA ASP A 70 -3.43 5.74 6.59
C ASP A 70 -3.15 6.73 5.44
N VAL A 71 -4.18 7.04 4.66
CA VAL A 71 -4.10 7.78 3.37
C VAL A 71 -3.64 9.24 3.48
N ARG A 72 -3.45 9.77 4.70
CA ARG A 72 -3.30 11.21 4.93
C ARG A 72 -2.07 11.79 4.24
N ASN A 73 -0.91 11.14 4.42
CA ASN A 73 0.34 11.61 3.81
C ASN A 73 0.37 11.33 2.31
N ASP A 74 -0.22 10.21 1.87
CA ASP A 74 -0.33 9.88 0.45
C ASP A 74 -1.15 10.92 -0.30
N SER A 75 -2.30 11.32 0.28
CA SER A 75 -3.18 12.33 -0.26
C SER A 75 -2.49 13.70 -0.38
N ASP A 76 -1.79 14.16 0.67
CA ASP A 76 -1.03 15.43 0.61
C ASP A 76 0.08 15.36 -0.43
N THR A 77 0.81 14.24 -0.51
CA THR A 77 1.88 14.04 -1.50
C THR A 77 1.33 14.05 -2.93
N LEU A 78 0.27 13.29 -3.21
CA LEU A 78 -0.36 13.22 -4.53
C LEU A 78 -0.88 14.59 -4.98
N TYR A 79 -1.50 15.34 -4.08
CA TYR A 79 -2.03 16.66 -4.39
C TYR A 79 -0.91 17.69 -4.57
N ALA A 80 0.06 17.75 -3.65
CA ALA A 80 1.12 18.75 -3.69
C ALA A 80 2.04 18.62 -4.91
N HIS A 81 2.41 17.39 -5.27
CA HIS A 81 3.36 17.14 -6.36
C HIS A 81 2.71 17.00 -7.74
N PHE A 82 1.49 16.46 -7.79
CA PHE A 82 0.86 16.09 -9.07
C PHE A 82 -0.53 16.69 -9.27
N GLY A 83 -1.06 17.45 -8.31
CA GLY A 83 -2.42 17.99 -8.39
C GLY A 83 -3.51 16.92 -8.36
N VAL A 84 -3.18 15.70 -7.91
CA VAL A 84 -4.11 14.57 -7.87
C VAL A 84 -4.89 14.64 -6.56
N ALA A 85 -6.17 14.99 -6.67
CA ALA A 85 -7.11 14.96 -5.54
C ALA A 85 -7.80 13.60 -5.48
N LEU A 86 -7.66 12.91 -4.36
CA LEU A 86 -8.34 11.66 -4.05
C LEU A 86 -9.86 11.90 -3.87
N GLN A 87 -10.68 11.00 -4.42
CA GLN A 87 -12.14 10.97 -4.30
C GLN A 87 -12.69 9.53 -4.17
N GLY A 88 -13.34 9.23 -3.04
CA GLY A 88 -14.03 7.96 -2.81
C GLY A 88 -13.13 6.82 -2.31
N GLU A 89 -12.12 7.13 -1.51
CA GLU A 89 -11.12 6.18 -1.00
C GLU A 89 -11.59 5.52 0.29
N GLU A 90 -11.21 4.26 0.45
CA GLU A 90 -11.30 3.55 1.73
C GLU A 90 -9.98 3.61 2.47
N ASP A 91 -10.03 4.03 3.73
CA ASP A 91 -8.89 3.94 4.63
C ASP A 91 -9.09 2.77 5.60
N VAL A 92 -8.34 1.69 5.38
CA VAL A 92 -8.41 0.46 6.18
C VAL A 92 -8.06 0.71 7.65
N GLN A 93 -7.21 1.70 7.96
CA GLN A 93 -6.88 2.05 9.33
C GLN A 93 -8.09 2.65 10.06
N LEU A 94 -8.86 3.50 9.38
CA LEU A 94 -10.08 4.09 9.93
C LEU A 94 -11.21 3.06 10.01
N MET A 95 -11.36 2.21 8.99
CA MET A 95 -12.32 1.10 9.00
C MET A 95 -12.05 0.16 10.17
N GLU A 96 -10.79 -0.26 10.36
CA GLU A 96 -10.41 -1.13 11.47
C GLU A 96 -10.74 -0.48 12.82
N SER A 97 -10.43 0.81 13.01
CA SER A 97 -10.82 1.55 14.21
C SER A 97 -12.34 1.56 14.42
N ALA A 98 -13.13 1.76 13.37
CA ALA A 98 -14.58 1.78 13.43
C ALA A 98 -15.21 0.44 13.86
N THR A 99 -14.58 -0.69 13.53
CA THR A 99 -15.05 -2.04 13.91
C THR A 99 -14.86 -2.36 15.40
N ARG A 100 -13.98 -1.66 16.12
CA ARG A 100 -13.71 -1.97 17.54
C ARG A 100 -14.90 -1.62 18.42
N THR A 101 -15.18 -2.40 19.46
CA THR A 101 -16.46 -2.33 20.19
C THR A 101 -16.58 -1.20 21.22
N THR A 102 -15.47 -0.67 21.75
CA THR A 102 -15.50 0.33 22.83
C THR A 102 -14.88 1.65 22.41
N THR A 103 -15.41 2.78 22.88
CA THR A 103 -14.84 4.11 22.63
C THR A 103 -13.38 4.20 23.06
N SER A 104 -13.04 3.63 24.22
CA SER A 104 -11.66 3.60 24.73
C SER A 104 -10.71 2.89 23.77
N SER A 105 -11.17 1.79 23.13
CA SER A 105 -10.37 1.09 22.13
C SER A 105 -10.18 1.88 20.83
N ARG A 106 -11.05 2.85 20.51
CA ARG A 106 -10.94 3.70 19.31
C ARG A 106 -10.11 4.98 19.54
N LYS A 107 -9.60 5.18 20.76
CA LYS A 107 -8.82 6.38 21.13
C LYS A 107 -7.55 6.53 20.29
N TYR A 108 -6.94 5.42 19.87
CA TYR A 108 -5.72 5.41 19.08
C TYR A 108 -5.89 4.51 17.86
N LEU A 109 -5.33 4.93 16.74
CA LEU A 109 -5.28 4.13 15.52
C LEU A 109 -4.21 3.04 15.66
N ASN A 110 -4.45 1.87 15.08
CA ASN A 110 -3.47 0.79 15.04
C ASN A 110 -2.57 0.99 13.81
N GLY A 111 -1.27 0.77 13.95
CA GLY A 111 -0.38 0.64 12.80
C GLY A 111 -0.62 -0.68 12.06
N LEU A 112 -0.21 -0.73 10.79
CA LEU A 112 -0.45 -1.88 9.91
C LEU A 112 0.01 -3.21 10.51
N ALA A 113 1.20 -3.24 11.12
CA ALA A 113 1.73 -4.45 11.77
C ALA A 113 0.80 -5.03 12.82
N LYS A 114 0.21 -4.16 13.65
CA LYS A 114 -0.74 -4.60 14.68
C LYS A 114 -2.05 -5.09 14.08
N CYS A 115 -2.54 -4.45 13.02
CA CYS A 115 -3.74 -4.90 12.30
C CYS A 115 -3.53 -6.29 11.68
N ILE A 116 -2.36 -6.53 11.08
CA ILE A 116 -1.97 -7.80 10.46
C ILE A 116 -1.80 -8.90 11.51
N GLU A 117 -1.16 -8.62 12.65
CA GLU A 117 -1.06 -9.57 13.78
C GLU A 117 -2.43 -10.03 14.28
N GLN A 118 -3.41 -9.13 14.29
CA GLN A 118 -4.77 -9.40 14.74
C GLN A 118 -5.66 -9.97 13.62
N SER A 119 -5.14 -10.13 12.40
CA SER A 119 -5.91 -10.55 11.22
C SER A 119 -6.25 -12.04 11.17
N GLY A 120 -5.56 -12.88 11.96
CA GLY A 120 -5.69 -14.33 11.89
C GLY A 120 -4.92 -14.96 10.72
N LEU A 121 -3.89 -14.28 10.21
CA LEU A 121 -2.94 -14.85 9.25
C LEU A 121 -2.25 -16.10 9.82
N ASP A 122 -1.88 -17.03 8.93
CA ASP A 122 -1.07 -18.19 9.31
C ASP A 122 0.27 -17.73 9.91
N ASN A 123 0.76 -18.46 10.92
CA ASN A 123 1.98 -18.09 11.64
C ASN A 123 3.20 -18.00 10.73
N ARG A 124 3.30 -18.84 9.70
CA ARG A 124 4.42 -18.80 8.74
C ARG A 124 4.36 -17.54 7.89
N ASP A 125 3.19 -17.19 7.38
CA ASP A 125 2.99 -15.99 6.57
C ASP A 125 3.25 -14.73 7.41
N LEU A 126 2.73 -14.68 8.63
CA LEU A 126 2.96 -13.59 9.57
C LEU A 126 4.45 -13.40 9.89
N THR A 127 5.17 -14.50 10.15
CA THR A 127 6.61 -14.45 10.44
C THR A 127 7.40 -13.94 9.24
N SER A 128 7.08 -14.42 8.04
CA SER A 128 7.77 -14.03 6.80
C SER A 128 7.50 -12.55 6.47
N TRP A 129 6.25 -12.10 6.63
CA TRP A 129 5.86 -10.71 6.46
C TRP A 129 6.56 -9.78 7.46
N LYS A 130 6.58 -10.14 8.75
CA LYS A 130 7.28 -9.35 9.78
C LYS A 130 8.76 -9.22 9.48
N LEU A 131 9.41 -10.31 9.08
CA LEU A 131 10.83 -10.29 8.72
C LEU A 131 11.12 -9.36 7.53
N ALA A 132 10.26 -9.39 6.49
CA ALA A 132 10.39 -8.49 5.36
C ALA A 132 10.21 -7.02 5.79
N LYS A 133 9.20 -6.74 6.63
CA LYS A 133 8.96 -5.41 7.15
C LYS A 133 10.13 -4.89 7.97
N GLU A 134 10.62 -5.68 8.93
CA GLU A 134 11.78 -5.32 9.76
C GLU A 134 13.04 -5.06 8.93
N LYS A 135 13.33 -5.91 7.94
CA LYS A 135 14.49 -5.72 7.05
C LYS A 135 14.38 -4.43 6.25
N GLY A 136 13.20 -4.13 5.67
CA GLY A 136 12.99 -2.88 4.94
C GLY A 136 13.11 -1.65 5.83
N GLU A 137 12.47 -1.66 7.00
CA GLU A 137 12.51 -0.55 7.96
C GLU A 137 13.93 -0.22 8.44
N GLN A 138 14.80 -1.23 8.61
CA GLN A 138 16.20 -1.00 8.96
C GLN A 138 16.98 -0.20 7.91
N LEU A 139 16.53 -0.21 6.65
CA LEU A 139 17.22 0.49 5.56
C LEU A 139 16.89 1.97 5.49
N PHE A 140 15.71 2.39 5.95
CA PHE A 140 15.29 3.80 5.86
C PHE A 140 15.13 4.52 7.20
N LYS A 141 14.89 3.79 8.31
CA LYS A 141 14.73 4.44 9.62
C LYS A 141 16.09 4.85 10.19
N VAL A 142 16.21 6.15 10.51
CA VAL A 142 17.42 6.76 11.09
C VAL A 142 17.91 6.04 12.35
N GLN A 143 17.00 5.54 13.19
CA GLN A 143 17.34 4.81 14.42
C GLN A 143 18.14 3.52 14.19
N PHE A 144 18.13 2.98 12.97
CA PHE A 144 18.90 1.80 12.56
C PHE A 144 20.09 2.17 11.66
N GLY A 145 20.40 3.47 11.52
CA GLY A 145 21.41 3.97 10.59
C GLY A 145 20.94 4.01 9.13
N GLY A 146 19.63 3.85 8.89
CA GLY A 146 19.01 3.94 7.58
C GLY A 146 18.74 5.37 7.13
N SER A 147 18.34 5.51 5.87
CA SER A 147 18.04 6.78 5.21
C SER A 147 16.90 6.61 4.20
N TYR A 148 15.94 7.52 4.16
CA TYR A 148 14.80 7.45 3.22
C TYR A 148 15.23 7.51 1.75
N GLU A 149 16.42 8.04 1.47
CA GLU A 149 17.08 8.05 0.17
C GLU A 149 17.24 6.64 -0.42
N VAL A 150 17.13 5.58 0.38
CA VAL A 150 17.09 4.19 -0.13
C VAL A 150 15.95 3.96 -1.11
N PHE A 151 14.83 4.69 -0.99
CA PHE A 151 13.70 4.60 -1.92
C PHE A 151 14.01 5.20 -3.30
N GLU A 152 14.98 6.10 -3.41
CA GLU A 152 15.45 6.69 -4.68
C GLU A 152 16.57 5.88 -5.34
N GLN A 153 17.24 5.01 -4.59
CA GLN A 153 18.35 4.20 -5.12
C GLN A 153 17.87 3.19 -6.16
N ARG A 154 18.67 3.00 -7.22
CA ARG A 154 18.42 2.03 -8.28
C ARG A 154 19.69 1.19 -8.56
N PRO A 155 19.57 -0.13 -8.81
CA PRO A 155 18.34 -0.93 -8.79
C PRO A 155 17.72 -1.00 -7.40
N ILE A 156 16.38 -1.16 -7.32
CA ILE A 156 15.68 -1.21 -6.04
C ILE A 156 16.14 -2.45 -5.28
N ARG A 157 16.51 -2.29 -4.00
CA ARG A 157 16.95 -3.40 -3.16
C ARG A 157 15.79 -4.39 -2.95
N ASN A 158 16.08 -5.69 -2.99
CA ASN A 158 15.07 -6.75 -2.78
C ASN A 158 14.34 -6.62 -1.43
N ASP A 159 15.02 -6.17 -0.37
CA ASP A 159 14.39 -5.95 0.93
C ASP A 159 13.37 -4.79 0.88
N ILE A 160 13.63 -3.74 0.09
CA ILE A 160 12.69 -2.63 -0.13
C ILE A 160 11.51 -3.10 -0.98
N ILE A 161 11.74 -3.87 -2.04
CA ILE A 161 10.65 -4.46 -2.85
C ILE A 161 9.74 -5.32 -1.94
N SER A 162 10.34 -6.19 -1.12
CA SER A 162 9.59 -7.07 -0.21
C SER A 162 8.81 -6.29 0.83
N TYR A 163 9.38 -5.20 1.34
CA TYR A 163 8.72 -4.27 2.24
C TYR A 163 7.49 -3.62 1.58
N CYS A 164 7.65 -3.03 0.39
CA CYS A 164 6.57 -2.36 -0.35
C CYS A 164 5.42 -3.33 -0.69
N VAL A 165 5.75 -4.54 -1.18
CA VAL A 165 4.74 -5.60 -1.42
C VAL A 165 4.03 -5.96 -0.11
N GLY A 166 4.78 -6.04 0.98
CA GLY A 166 4.27 -6.31 2.33
C GLY A 166 3.18 -5.33 2.76
N ASP A 167 3.28 -4.06 2.39
CA ASP A 167 2.37 -3.02 2.86
C ASP A 167 1.00 -3.03 2.17
N VAL A 168 0.89 -3.65 0.98
CA VAL A 168 -0.40 -3.85 0.28
C VAL A 168 -0.93 -5.28 0.33
N GLN A 169 -0.07 -6.30 0.42
CA GLN A 169 -0.45 -7.70 0.16
C GLN A 169 -1.52 -8.29 1.08
N HIS A 170 -1.77 -7.69 2.24
CA HIS A 170 -2.74 -8.17 3.22
C HIS A 170 -3.91 -7.21 3.45
N LEU A 171 -3.92 -6.05 2.79
CA LEU A 171 -5.00 -5.07 2.94
C LEU A 171 -6.36 -5.63 2.54
N HIS A 172 -6.42 -6.52 1.53
CA HIS A 172 -7.66 -7.20 1.15
C HIS A 172 -8.30 -8.00 2.30
N LYS A 173 -7.50 -8.68 3.13
CA LYS A 173 -7.99 -9.43 4.29
C LYS A 173 -8.45 -8.51 5.42
N LEU A 174 -7.75 -7.39 5.60
CA LEU A 174 -8.09 -6.40 6.61
C LEU A 174 -9.37 -5.62 6.25
N ARG A 175 -9.55 -5.31 4.97
CA ARG A 175 -10.73 -4.63 4.42
C ARG A 175 -12.01 -5.46 4.64
N SER A 176 -11.93 -6.79 4.52
CA SER A 176 -13.08 -7.69 4.59
C SER A 176 -13.54 -8.06 6.01
N LYS A 177 -12.97 -7.44 7.06
CA LYS A 177 -13.34 -7.68 8.46
C LYS A 177 -14.51 -6.82 8.92
#